data_AF-A0A9D8EH70-F1
#
_entry.id   AF-A0A9D8EH70-F1
#
_cell.length_a   1.000
_cell.length_b   1.000
_cell.length_c   1.000
_cell.angle_alpha   90.00
_cell.angle_beta   90.00
_cell.angle_gamma   90.00
#
_symmetry.space_group_name_H-M   'P 1'
#
loop_
_entity.id
_entity.type
_entity.pdbx_description
1 polymer ?
#
loop_
_entity_poly.entity_id
_entity_poly.type
_entity_poly.pdbx_seq_one_letter_code
_entity_poly.pdbx_strand_id
1 'polypeptide(L)' 'MEKKQDYFRVPITMPSSMVSFLENFGIECKKAGGHKIANTEIVRAMIRLLMDLDVDLAVIKTEEELENRIKDAAKRYK' A
#
# COMPACT_ATOMS: atom_id res chain seq x y z
N MET A 1 -9.53 -18.25 0.63
CA MET A 1 -8.45 -17.51 -0.08
C MET A 1 -8.75 -17.55 -1.56
N GLU A 2 -8.72 -16.41 -2.24
CA GLU A 2 -8.77 -16.35 -3.71
C GLU A 2 -7.64 -17.20 -4.32
N LYS A 3 -7.93 -17.93 -5.40
CA LYS A 3 -6.90 -18.73 -6.07
C LYS A 3 -6.01 -17.77 -6.86
N LYS A 4 -4.71 -18.08 -6.95
CA LYS A 4 -3.74 -17.24 -7.69
C LYS A 4 -4.15 -16.98 -9.15
N GLN A 5 -4.92 -17.88 -9.75
CA GLN A 5 -5.43 -17.74 -11.12
C GLN A 5 -6.49 -16.63 -11.27
N ASP A 6 -7.12 -16.21 -10.16
CA ASP A 6 -8.18 -15.20 -10.14
C ASP A 6 -7.60 -13.77 -10.00
N TYR A 7 -6.27 -13.63 -9.95
CA TYR A 7 -5.60 -12.36 -9.69
C TYR A 7 -5.40 -11.58 -10.99
N PHE A 8 -5.84 -10.32 -10.98
CA PHE A 8 -5.56 -9.39 -12.07
C PHE A 8 -4.18 -8.75 -11.93
N ARG A 9 -3.48 -8.59 -13.06
CA ARG A 9 -2.22 -7.84 -13.10
C ARG A 9 -2.53 -6.35 -13.23
N VAL A 10 -2.02 -5.57 -12.29
CA VAL A 10 -2.10 -4.10 -12.32
C VAL A 10 -0.69 -3.56 -12.61
N PRO A 11 -0.43 -2.99 -13.80
CA PRO A 11 0.82 -2.28 -14.05
C PRO A 11 0.81 -0.94 -13.31
N ILE A 12 1.84 -0.69 -12.50
CA ILE A 12 1.97 0.54 -11.72
C ILE A 12 3.27 1.23 -12.13
N THR A 13 3.17 2.50 -12.53
CA THR A 13 4.33 3.37 -12.80
C THR A 13 4.69 4.10 -11.52
N MET A 14 5.94 3.97 -11.07
CA MET A 14 6.43 4.66 -9.88
C MET A 14 7.91 5.04 -10.04
N PRO A 15 8.38 6.10 -9.37
CA PRO A 15 9.80 6.45 -9.33
C PRO A 15 10.67 5.31 -8.79
N SER A 16 11.93 5.24 -9.23
CA SER A 16 12.89 4.23 -8.79
C SER A 16 13.11 4.21 -7.27
N SER A 17 12.98 5.36 -6.62
CA SER A 17 13.04 5.49 -5.16
C SER A 17 11.91 4.74 -4.45
N MET A 18 10.69 4.76 -5.01
CA MET A 18 9.54 4.04 -4.43
C MET A 18 9.67 2.53 -4.63
N VAL A 19 10.16 2.07 -5.79
CA VAL A 19 10.45 0.64 -6.02
C VAL A 19 11.48 0.14 -5.02
N SER A 20 12.58 0.88 -4.88
CA SER A 20 13.66 0.56 -3.93
C SER A 20 13.15 0.53 -2.49
N PHE A 21 12.24 1.44 -2.12
CA PHE A 21 11.61 1.43 -0.81
C PHE A 21 10.82 0.15 -0.55
N LEU A 22 9.95 -0.28 -1.48
CA LEU A 22 9.16 -1.50 -1.34
C LEU A 22 10.03 -2.75 -1.18
N GLU A 23 11.09 -2.86 -1.97
CA GLU A 23 12.03 -3.98 -1.91
C GLU A 23 12.75 -4.05 -0.56
N ASN A 24 13.26 -2.91 -0.10
CA ASN A 24 13.96 -2.81 1.18
C ASN A 24 13.00 -3.05 2.35
N PHE A 25 11.79 -2.50 2.31
CA PHE A 25 10.79 -2.69 3.35
C PHE A 25 10.49 -4.18 3.59
N GLY A 26 10.27 -4.94 2.51
CA GLY A 26 10.07 -6.39 2.61
C GLY A 26 11.30 -7.15 3.15
N ILE A 27 12.52 -6.69 2.83
CA ILE A 27 13.76 -7.26 3.37
C ILE A 27 13.91 -6.94 4.87
N GLU A 28 13.58 -5.72 5.30
CA GLU A 28 13.65 -5.31 6.70
C GLU A 28 12.68 -6.13 7.56
N CYS A 29 11.50 -6.50 7.06
CA CYS A 29 10.61 -7.45 7.76
C CYS A 29 11.31 -8.79 8.06
N LYS A 30 12.14 -9.29 7.14
CA LYS A 30 12.93 -10.51 7.35
C LYS A 30 14.04 -10.27 8.38
N LYS A 31 14.76 -9.16 8.27
CA LYS A 31 15.85 -8.81 9.21
C LYS A 31 15.33 -8.62 10.63
N ALA A 32 14.11 -8.12 10.79
CA ALA A 32 13.42 -7.97 12.07
C ALA A 32 12.89 -9.30 12.66
N GLY A 33 13.24 -10.46 12.09
CA GLY A 33 12.86 -11.78 12.59
C GLY A 33 11.62 -12.39 11.93
N GLY A 34 11.01 -11.71 10.96
CA GLY A 34 9.90 -12.24 10.16
C GLY A 34 10.37 -12.93 8.87
N HIS A 35 9.50 -12.90 7.86
CA HIS A 35 9.81 -13.36 6.51
C HIS A 35 9.93 -12.19 5.54
N LYS A 36 10.59 -12.41 4.39
CA LYS A 36 10.61 -11.41 3.32
C LYS A 36 9.21 -11.30 2.75
N ILE A 37 8.62 -10.11 2.84
CA ILE A 37 7.31 -9.81 2.24
C ILE A 37 7.52 -9.37 0.79
N ALA A 38 6.74 -9.93 -0.14
CA ALA A 38 6.83 -9.54 -1.55
C ALA A 38 6.19 -8.15 -1.78
N ASN A 39 6.69 -7.38 -2.74
CA ASN A 39 6.13 -6.06 -3.09
C ASN A 39 4.61 -6.14 -3.37
N THR A 40 4.16 -7.21 -4.03
CA THR A 40 2.74 -7.46 -4.31
C THR A 40 1.91 -7.73 -3.06
N GLU A 41 2.51 -8.26 -1.99
CA GLU A 41 1.84 -8.45 -0.71
C GLU A 41 1.77 -7.14 0.07
N ILE A 42 2.84 -6.33 0.05
CA ILE A 42 2.86 -4.98 0.63
C ILE A 42 1.77 -4.12 -0.01
N VAL A 43 1.75 -4.02 -1.35
CA VAL A 43 0.73 -3.24 -2.07
C VAL A 43 -0.68 -3.74 -1.77
N ARG A 44 -0.91 -5.07 -1.78
CA ARG A 44 -2.24 -5.61 -1.44
C ARG A 44 -2.64 -5.33 0.01
N ALA A 45 -1.72 -5.37 0.96
CA ALA A 45 -1.99 -5.02 2.35
C ALA A 45 -2.37 -3.53 2.49
N MET A 46 -1.67 -2.64 1.78
CA MET A 46 -2.00 -1.22 1.74
C MET A 46 -3.37 -0.95 1.11
N ILE A 47 -3.72 -1.63 0.00
CA ILE A 47 -5.03 -1.49 -0.63
C ILE A 47 -6.15 -2.00 0.29
N ARG A 48 -5.96 -3.12 1.00
CA ARG A 48 -6.95 -3.59 1.98
C ARG A 48 -7.14 -2.60 3.11
N LEU A 49 -6.05 -2.06 3.66
CA LEU A 49 -6.15 -1.00 4.66
C LEU A 49 -6.91 0.22 4.11
N LEU A 50 -6.63 0.63 2.87
CA LEU A 50 -7.33 1.74 2.23
C LEU A 50 -8.83 1.47 2.06
N MET A 51 -9.24 0.22 1.81
CA MET A 51 -10.66 -0.19 1.75
C MET A 51 -11.35 -0.09 3.11
N ASP A 52 -10.61 -0.30 4.20
CA ASP A 52 -11.14 -0.25 5.56
C ASP A 52 -11.16 1.19 6.14
N LEU A 53 -10.32 2.09 5.61
CA LEU A 53 -10.25 3.49 6.01
C LEU A 53 -11.45 4.31 5.52
N ASP A 54 -12.04 5.10 6.42
CA ASP A 54 -13.03 6.13 6.06
C ASP A 54 -12.32 7.40 5.54
N VAL A 55 -11.92 7.34 4.27
CA VAL A 55 -11.24 8.43 3.56
C VAL A 55 -12.27 9.34 2.91
N ASP A 56 -12.28 10.62 3.32
CA ASP A 56 -13.07 11.65 2.65
C ASP A 56 -12.46 12.00 1.28
N LEU A 57 -13.16 11.60 0.21
CA LEU A 57 -12.75 11.82 -1.18
C LEU A 57 -13.24 13.15 -1.76
N ALA A 58 -13.92 13.99 -0.98
CA ALA A 58 -14.48 15.23 -1.50
C ALA A 58 -13.39 16.19 -2.00
N VAL A 59 -13.51 16.56 -3.29
CA VAL A 59 -12.74 17.64 -3.95
C VAL A 59 -11.22 17.36 -4.09
N ILE A 60 -10.80 16.10 -4.06
CA ILE A 60 -9.38 15.73 -4.31
C ILE A 60 -9.02 15.94 -5.78
N LYS A 61 -7.90 16.62 -6.04
CA LYS A 61 -7.36 16.95 -7.36
C LYS A 61 -5.90 16.54 -7.55
N THR A 62 -5.15 16.30 -6.47
CA THR A 62 -3.73 15.97 -6.54
C THR A 62 -3.41 14.71 -5.72
N GLU A 63 -2.27 14.10 -6.04
CA GLU A 63 -1.74 12.96 -5.28
C GLU A 63 -1.44 13.34 -3.82
N GLU A 64 -0.91 14.56 -3.60
CA GLU A 64 -0.62 15.10 -2.26
C GLU A 64 -1.91 15.29 -1.43
N GLU A 65 -2.98 15.79 -2.04
CA GLU A 65 -4.28 15.91 -1.37
C GLU A 65 -4.83 14.54 -0.96
N LEU A 66 -4.74 13.54 -1.84
CA LEU A 66 -5.14 12.18 -1.52
C LEU A 66 -4.32 11.61 -0.35
N GLU A 67 -3.01 11.78 -0.38
CA GLU A 67 -2.12 11.33 0.69
C GLU A 67 -2.50 11.95 2.03
N ASN A 68 -2.81 13.25 2.06
CA ASN A 68 -3.25 13.94 3.28
C ASN A 68 -4.59 13.40 3.80
N ARG A 69 -5.55 13.12 2.93
CA ARG A 69 -6.84 12.51 3.33
C ARG A 69 -6.67 11.11 3.89
N ILE A 70 -5.78 10.30 3.31
CA ILE A 70 -5.44 8.96 3.83
C ILE A 70 -4.79 9.08 5.21
N LYS A 71 -3.83 10.00 5.40
CA LYS A 71 -3.20 10.24 6.71
C LYS A 71 -4.23 10.64 7.76
N ASP A 72 -5.17 11.51 7.42
CA ASP A 72 -6.20 11.94 8.36
C ASP A 72 -7.19 10.81 8.71
N ALA A 73 -7.55 9.97 7.74
CA ALA A 73 -8.32 8.77 8.00
C ALA A 73 -7.56 7.80 8.92
N ALA A 74 -6.27 7.58 8.66
CA ALA A 74 -5.42 6.70 9.46
C ALA A 74 -5.31 7.14 10.93
N LYS A 75 -5.29 8.46 11.20
CA LYS A 75 -5.31 8.99 12.60
C LYS A 75 -6.60 8.62 13.35
N ARG A 76 -7.70 8.39 12.65
CA ARG A 76 -9.00 8.01 13.22
C ARG A 76 -9.21 6.50 13.26
N TYR A 77 -8.36 5.74 12.57
CA TYR A 77 -8.42 4.28 12.49
C TYR A 77 -7.98 3.66 13.82
N LYS A 78 -8.81 2.76 14.37
CA LYS A 78 -8.60 2.12 15.68
C LYS A 78 -8.12 0.68 15.52
#